data_AF-A0A353GYL6-F1
#
_entry.id   AF-A0A353GYL6-F1
#
_cell.length_a   1.000
_cell.length_b   1.000
_cell.length_c   1.000
_cell.angle_alpha   90.00
_cell.angle_beta   90.00
_cell.angle_gamma   90.00
#
_symmetry.space_group_name_H-M   'P 1'
#
loop_
_entity.id
_entity.type
_entity.pdbx_description
1 polymer ?
#
loop_
_entity_poly.entity_id
_entity_poly.type
_entity_poly.pdbx_seq_one_letter_code
_entity_poly.pdbx_strand_id
1 'polypeptide(L)'
;MKLLSNVCVIDHPLIQHKLSIIRDSNTGAKEFRELVEEVSMLMAYEVTRNFSLEEVEVETPVATAHCRTIAGKKIAVIPILRAGLGMVGGILKLIPTAKVGHIGVYRDPETLQPIEYYCKLPQDIV
;
A
#
# COMPACT_ATOMS: atom_id res chain seq x y z
N MET A 1 2.85 24.73 -10.43
CA MET A 1 3.75 23.86 -9.61
C MET A 1 4.16 22.69 -10.49
N LYS A 2 5.44 22.57 -10.85
CA LYS A 2 5.93 21.50 -11.74
C LYS A 2 6.04 20.21 -10.91
N LEU A 3 5.28 19.18 -11.24
CA LEU A 3 5.40 17.87 -10.58
C LEU A 3 6.73 17.24 -10.98
N LEU A 4 7.42 16.61 -10.02
CA LEU A 4 8.63 15.84 -10.27
C LEU A 4 8.29 14.62 -11.15
N SER A 5 9.24 14.15 -11.95
CA SER A 5 9.03 13.06 -12.92
C SER A 5 8.64 11.70 -12.30
N ASN A 6 8.85 11.54 -10.99
CA ASN A 6 8.55 10.33 -10.23
C ASN A 6 7.33 10.49 -9.29
N VAL A 7 6.55 11.55 -9.44
CA VAL A 7 5.33 11.77 -8.64
C VAL A 7 4.11 11.37 -9.46
N CYS A 8 3.40 10.36 -8.99
CA CYS A 8 2.08 9.98 -9.51
C CYS A 8 1.00 10.55 -8.58
N VAL A 9 0.17 11.45 -9.10
CA VAL A 9 -1.01 11.97 -8.39
C VAL A 9 -2.20 11.10 -8.78
N ILE A 10 -2.80 10.41 -7.82
CA ILE A 10 -4.00 9.61 -8.03
C ILE A 10 -5.22 10.53 -7.79
N ASP A 11 -5.88 10.94 -8.86
CA ASP A 11 -6.94 11.94 -8.87
C ASP A 11 -8.36 11.34 -8.95
N HIS A 12 -8.51 10.06 -8.61
CA HIS A 12 -9.80 9.37 -8.62
C HIS A 12 -10.84 10.07 -7.68
N PRO A 13 -12.08 10.33 -8.13
CA PRO A 13 -13.08 11.07 -7.34
C PRO A 13 -13.37 10.48 -5.96
N LEU A 14 -13.41 9.15 -5.82
CA LEU A 14 -13.60 8.51 -4.52
C LEU A 14 -12.44 8.75 -3.55
N ILE A 15 -11.20 8.81 -4.04
CA ILE A 15 -10.04 9.12 -3.20
C ILE A 15 -10.13 10.58 -2.74
N GLN A 16 -10.44 11.50 -3.66
CA GLN A 16 -10.59 12.92 -3.32
C GLN A 16 -11.71 13.14 -2.29
N HIS A 17 -12.87 12.51 -2.49
CA HIS A 17 -13.99 12.57 -1.55
C HIS A 17 -13.61 12.08 -0.16
N LYS A 18 -13.01 10.88 -0.06
CA LYS A 18 -12.57 10.31 1.23
C LYS A 18 -11.47 11.13 1.88
N LEU A 19 -10.55 11.68 1.08
CA LEU A 19 -9.48 12.54 1.57
C LEU A 19 -10.02 13.85 2.17
N SER A 20 -11.11 14.40 1.64
CA SER A 20 -11.79 15.56 2.25
C SER A 20 -12.31 15.24 3.64
N ILE A 21 -12.88 14.05 3.86
CA ILE A 21 -13.37 13.61 5.17
C ILE A 21 -12.18 13.34 6.11
N ILE A 22 -11.14 12.65 5.66
CA ILE A 22 -9.90 12.42 6.44
C ILE A 22 -9.29 13.75 6.96
N ARG A 23 -9.46 14.84 6.21
CA ARG A 23 -8.93 16.17 6.56
C ARG A 23 -9.85 16.98 7.46
N ASP A 24 -11.13 16.62 7.60
CA ASP A 24 -12.06 17.33 8.47
C ASP A 24 -11.68 17.13 9.94
N SER A 25 -11.52 18.22 10.69
CA SER A 25 -11.20 18.19 12.12
C SER A 25 -12.30 17.56 12.97
N ASN A 26 -13.52 17.44 12.44
CA ASN A 26 -14.65 16.81 13.13
C ASN A 26 -14.70 15.29 12.95
N THR A 27 -13.90 14.73 12.04
CA THR A 27 -13.89 13.28 11.78
C THR A 27 -13.32 12.51 12.96
N GLY A 28 -14.14 11.60 13.50
CA GLY A 28 -13.78 10.79 14.65
C GLY A 28 -12.70 9.75 14.33
N ALA A 29 -11.98 9.29 15.36
CA ALA A 29 -10.86 8.37 15.19
C ALA A 29 -11.22 7.01 14.54
N LYS A 30 -12.47 6.52 14.71
CA LYS A 30 -12.94 5.28 14.06
C LYS A 30 -13.04 5.47 12.55
N GLU A 31 -13.80 6.47 12.13
CA GLU A 31 -14.03 6.82 10.74
C GLU A 31 -12.72 7.18 10.02
N PHE A 32 -11.84 7.94 10.68
CA PHE A 32 -10.51 8.24 10.14
C PHE A 32 -9.72 6.97 9.78
N ARG A 33 -9.70 5.97 10.67
CA ARG A 33 -8.98 4.71 10.42
C ARG A 33 -9.59 3.93 9.27
N GLU A 34 -10.92 3.84 9.23
CA GLU A 34 -11.66 3.15 8.17
C GLU A 34 -11.37 3.79 6.80
N LEU A 35 -11.43 5.13 6.72
CA LEU A 35 -11.16 5.86 5.48
C LEU A 35 -9.70 5.77 5.03
N VAL A 36 -8.73 5.81 5.95
CA VAL A 36 -7.31 5.61 5.61
C VAL A 36 -7.09 4.22 5.02
N GLU A 37 -7.72 3.19 5.59
CA GLU A 37 -7.64 1.83 5.07
C GLU A 37 -8.25 1.73 3.66
N GLU A 38 -9.42 2.31 3.44
CA GLU A 38 -10.09 2.35 2.14
C GLU A 38 -9.28 3.09 1.08
N VAL A 39 -8.76 4.27 1.40
CA VAL A 39 -7.90 5.05 0.49
C VAL A 39 -6.63 4.25 0.18
N SER A 40 -6.04 3.56 1.16
CA SER A 40 -4.85 2.73 0.94
C SER A 40 -5.11 1.57 -0.03
N MET A 41 -6.29 0.95 0.05
CA MET A 41 -6.71 -0.08 -0.91
C MET A 41 -6.85 0.49 -2.32
N LEU A 42 -7.50 1.65 -2.48
CA LEU A 42 -7.65 2.31 -3.79
C LEU A 42 -6.30 2.73 -4.38
N MET A 43 -5.40 3.25 -3.54
CA MET A 43 -4.04 3.58 -3.96
C MET A 43 -3.25 2.33 -4.37
N ALA A 44 -3.37 1.23 -3.61
CA ALA A 44 -2.72 -0.04 -3.92
C ALA A 44 -3.13 -0.57 -5.30
N TYR A 45 -4.41 -0.44 -5.67
CA TYR A 45 -4.88 -0.81 -7.00
C TYR A 45 -4.17 -0.02 -8.11
N GLU A 46 -3.99 1.29 -7.92
CA GLU A 46 -3.32 2.14 -8.92
C GLU A 46 -1.81 1.92 -8.99
N VAL A 47 -1.12 1.78 -7.85
CA VAL A 47 0.35 1.61 -7.86
C VAL A 47 0.78 0.25 -8.40
N THR A 48 -0.12 -0.76 -8.40
CA THR A 48 0.16 -2.09 -8.95
C THR A 48 -0.18 -2.23 -10.43
N ARG A 49 -0.70 -1.17 -11.08
CA ARG A 49 -1.13 -1.16 -12.49
C ARG A 49 -0.06 -1.67 -13.48
N ASN A 50 1.21 -1.44 -13.18
CA ASN A 50 2.33 -1.77 -14.06
C ASN A 50 3.07 -3.06 -13.66
N PHE A 51 2.45 -3.92 -12.84
CA PHE A 51 3.02 -5.23 -12.54
C PHE A 51 3.19 -6.05 -13.81
N SER A 52 4.37 -6.67 -13.95
CA SER A 52 4.65 -7.58 -15.06
C SER A 52 3.84 -8.85 -14.90
N LEU A 53 3.43 -9.43 -16.03
CA LEU A 53 2.67 -10.67 -16.07
C LEU A 53 3.47 -11.74 -16.82
N GLU A 54 3.34 -12.98 -16.39
CA GLU A 54 3.86 -14.16 -17.09
C GLU A 54 2.71 -15.12 -17.44
N GLU A 55 2.91 -15.88 -18.51
CA GLU A 55 1.93 -16.86 -18.98
C GLU A 55 2.04 -18.16 -18.18
N VAL A 56 0.89 -18.72 -17.81
CA VAL A 56 0.78 -19.97 -17.07
C VAL A 56 -0.34 -20.82 -17.64
N GLU A 57 -0.11 -22.13 -17.72
CA GLU A 57 -1.18 -23.09 -18.01
C GLU A 57 -1.92 -23.45 -16.72
N VAL A 58 -3.25 -23.39 -16.77
CA VAL A 58 -4.13 -23.72 -15.63
C VAL A 58 -5.17 -24.73 -16.07
N GLU A 59 -5.35 -25.78 -15.28
CA GLU A 59 -6.46 -26.72 -15.43
C GLU A 59 -7.75 -26.09 -14.89
N THR A 60 -8.73 -25.89 -15.76
CA THR A 60 -10.07 -25.44 -15.38
C THR A 60 -11.03 -26.63 -15.31
N PRO A 61 -12.23 -26.50 -14.73
CA PRO A 61 -13.23 -27.59 -14.74
C PRO A 61 -13.65 -28.09 -16.14
N VAL A 62 -13.30 -27.37 -17.22
CA VAL A 62 -13.66 -27.72 -18.60
C VAL A 62 -12.45 -28.21 -19.40
N ALA A 63 -11.32 -27.50 -19.33
CA ALA A 63 -10.08 -27.83 -20.06
C ALA A 63 -8.88 -27.02 -19.54
N THR A 64 -7.67 -27.39 -19.97
CA THR A 64 -6.46 -26.57 -19.83
C THR A 64 -6.61 -25.23 -20.55
N ALA A 65 -6.20 -24.14 -19.90
CA ALA A 65 -6.26 -22.78 -20.44
C ALA A 65 -4.96 -22.02 -20.19
N HIS A 66 -4.58 -21.17 -21.16
CA HIS A 66 -3.48 -20.21 -21.02
C HIS A 66 -3.97 -18.96 -20.29
N CYS A 67 -3.43 -18.72 -19.11
CA CYS A 67 -3.77 -17.63 -18.21
C CYS A 67 -2.55 -16.75 -17.94
N ARG A 68 -2.74 -15.65 -17.19
CA ARG A 68 -1.66 -14.76 -16.74
C ARG A 68 -1.62 -14.70 -15.22
N THR A 69 -0.40 -14.72 -14.68
CA THR A 69 -0.12 -14.47 -13.26
C THR A 69 0.86 -13.30 -13.12
N ILE A 70 0.91 -12.70 -11.93
CA ILE A 70 1.90 -11.66 -11.61
C ILE A 70 3.29 -12.29 -11.63
N ALA A 71 4.18 -11.76 -12.47
CA ALA A 71 5.54 -12.22 -12.61
C ALA A 71 6.42 -11.73 -11.44
N GLY A 72 7.48 -12.49 -11.14
CA GLY A 72 8.54 -12.09 -10.22
C GLY A 72 8.36 -12.54 -8.77
N LYS A 73 9.11 -11.92 -7.86
CA LYS A 73 9.19 -12.32 -6.45
C LYS A 73 8.02 -11.81 -5.62
N LYS A 74 7.87 -12.40 -4.43
CA LYS A 74 6.88 -12.01 -3.42
C LYS A 74 7.01 -10.52 -3.08
N ILE A 75 5.88 -9.82 -3.08
CA ILE A 75 5.79 -8.40 -2.73
C ILE A 75 5.98 -8.22 -1.23
N ALA A 76 6.59 -7.10 -0.83
CA ALA A 76 6.72 -6.72 0.57
C ALA A 76 6.00 -5.40 0.85
N VAL A 77 5.25 -5.35 1.95
CA VAL A 77 4.62 -4.14 2.48
C VAL A 77 5.36 -3.75 3.76
N ILE A 78 5.93 -2.55 3.79
CA ILE A 78 6.74 -2.06 4.91
C ILE A 78 6.16 -0.73 5.40
N PRO A 79 5.29 -0.73 6.43
CA PRO A 79 4.80 0.48 7.05
C PRO A 79 5.86 1.10 7.97
N ILE A 80 5.87 2.43 8.02
CA ILE A 80 6.59 3.19 9.04
C ILE A 80 5.69 3.32 10.27
N LEU A 81 6.15 2.78 11.40
CA LEU A 81 5.39 2.83 12.64
C LEU A 81 5.34 4.25 13.20
N ARG A 82 4.24 4.67 13.82
CA ARG A 82 2.99 3.92 14.07
C ARG A 82 1.92 4.14 12.99
N ALA A 83 1.92 5.31 12.35
CA ALA A 83 0.83 5.75 11.47
C ALA A 83 0.65 4.86 10.24
N GLY A 84 1.74 4.30 9.69
CA GLY A 84 1.67 3.43 8.51
C GLY A 84 0.85 2.16 8.71
N LEU A 85 0.63 1.71 9.96
CA LEU A 85 -0.18 0.52 10.24
C LEU A 85 -1.62 0.65 9.75
N GLY A 86 -2.19 1.87 9.74
CA GLY A 86 -3.55 2.11 9.27
C GLY A 86 -3.74 1.81 7.77
N MET A 87 -2.64 1.74 7.01
CA MET A 87 -2.68 1.53 5.56
C MET A 87 -2.52 0.05 5.18
N VAL A 88 -1.86 -0.75 6.03
CA VAL A 88 -1.44 -2.12 5.71
C VAL A 88 -2.64 -3.01 5.37
N GLY A 89 -3.72 -2.93 6.14
CA GLY A 89 -4.92 -3.74 5.94
C GLY A 89 -5.52 -3.56 4.54
N GLY A 90 -5.60 -2.32 4.08
CA GLY A 90 -6.13 -1.99 2.75
C GLY A 90 -5.28 -2.57 1.62
N ILE A 91 -3.96 -2.56 1.75
CA ILE A 91 -3.04 -3.13 0.76
C ILE A 91 -3.13 -4.65 0.75
N LEU A 92 -3.13 -5.29 1.93
CA LEU A 92 -3.17 -6.76 2.05
C LEU A 92 -4.50 -7.36 1.57
N LYS A 93 -5.60 -6.58 1.55
CA LYS A 93 -6.85 -7.01 0.91
C LYS A 93 -6.69 -7.27 -0.60
N LEU A 94 -5.82 -6.53 -1.28
CA LEU A 94 -5.51 -6.74 -2.70
C LEU A 94 -4.37 -7.75 -2.91
N ILE A 95 -3.38 -7.75 -2.02
CA ILE A 95 -2.17 -8.58 -2.15
C ILE A 95 -1.95 -9.38 -0.85
N PRO A 96 -2.79 -10.39 -0.58
CA PRO A 96 -2.76 -11.12 0.70
C PRO A 96 -1.49 -11.95 0.88
N THR A 97 -0.79 -12.27 -0.20
CA THR A 97 0.48 -13.02 -0.18
C THR A 97 1.70 -12.14 0.10
N ALA A 98 1.52 -10.82 0.19
CA ALA A 98 2.61 -9.91 0.47
C ALA A 98 3.17 -10.14 1.88
N LYS A 99 4.50 -10.14 1.99
CA LYS A 99 5.17 -10.21 3.29
C LYS A 99 5.14 -8.85 3.96
N VAL A 100 4.99 -8.81 5.29
CA VAL A 100 4.97 -7.56 6.05
C VAL A 100 6.28 -7.39 6.82
N GLY A 101 7.05 -6.36 6.49
CA GLY A 101 8.13 -5.86 7.33
C GLY A 101 7.64 -4.70 8.18
N HIS A 102 8.43 -4.22 9.14
CA HIS A 102 8.10 -3.04 9.93
C HIS A 102 9.36 -2.23 10.22
N ILE A 103 9.26 -0.91 10.05
CA ILE A 103 10.32 0.04 10.44
C ILE A 103 9.72 1.03 11.42
N GLY A 104 10.36 1.19 12.59
CA GLY A 104 9.98 2.16 13.60
C GLY A 104 10.83 3.40 13.49
N VAL A 105 10.20 4.49 13.05
CA VAL A 105 10.80 5.83 13.03
C VAL A 105 9.81 6.81 13.62
N TYR A 106 10.28 7.69 14.50
CA TYR A 106 9.52 8.90 14.83
C TYR A 106 10.35 10.12 14.47
N ARG A 107 9.68 11.26 14.28
CA ARG A 107 10.35 12.52 14.03
C ARG A 107 10.56 13.24 15.35
N ASP A 108 11.81 13.55 15.66
CA ASP A 108 12.16 14.36 16.82
C ASP A 108 11.46 15.74 16.73
N PRO A 109 10.74 16.19 17.78
CA PRO A 109 9.97 17.43 17.70
C PRO A 109 10.82 18.71 17.58
N GLU A 110 12.06 18.69 18.06
CA GLU A 110 12.94 19.87 18.11
C GLU A 110 13.85 19.93 16.88
N THR A 111 14.52 18.81 16.56
CA THR A 111 15.49 18.74 15.46
C THR A 111 14.84 18.39 14.11
N LEU A 112 13.60 17.90 14.13
CA LEU A 112 12.85 17.38 12.98
C LEU A 112 13.52 16.18 12.27
N GLN A 113 14.54 15.59 12.89
CA GLN A 113 15.25 14.45 12.34
C GLN A 113 14.50 13.14 12.61
N PRO A 114 14.59 12.15 11.69
CA PRO A 114 14.08 10.81 11.93
C PRO A 114 14.97 10.09 12.96
N ILE A 115 14.34 9.53 14.00
CA ILE A 115 15.00 8.65 14.96
C ILE A 115 14.47 7.24 14.72
N GLU A 116 15.35 6.37 14.22
CA GLU A 116 15.09 4.94 14.06
C GLU A 116 15.22 4.22 15.40
N TYR A 117 14.24 3.36 15.72
CA TYR A 117 14.25 2.55 16.94
C TYR A 117 13.91 1.07 16.70
N TYR A 118 13.50 0.70 15.47
CA TYR A 118 13.12 -0.67 15.15
C TYR A 118 13.25 -0.94 13.66
N CYS A 119 13.80 -2.09 13.29
CA CYS A 119 13.81 -2.56 11.91
C CYS A 119 13.70 -4.09 11.88
N LYS A 120 12.61 -4.60 11.30
CA LYS A 120 12.42 -6.03 11.06
C LYS A 120 11.84 -6.24 9.68
N LEU A 121 12.69 -6.72 8.78
CA LEU A 121 12.35 -6.95 7.38
C LEU A 121 12.31 -8.46 7.07
N PRO A 122 11.43 -8.89 6.15
CA PRO A 122 11.48 -10.25 5.62
C PRO A 122 12.83 -10.59 4.98
N GLN A 123 13.33 -11.80 5.26
CA GLN A 123 14.69 -12.24 4.85
C GLN A 123 14.90 -12.33 3.32
N ASP A 124 13.82 -12.44 2.55
CA ASP A 124 13.89 -12.67 1.09
C ASP A 124 13.67 -11.39 0.26
N ILE A 125 13.73 -10.20 0.89
CA ILE A 125 13.67 -8.92 0.17
C ILE A 125 15.08 -8.67 -0.40
N VAL A 126 15.24 -9.00 -1.68
CA VAL A 126 16.42 -8.66 -2.49
C VAL A 126 16.01 -7.60 -3.49
#